data_AF-A0A7Y7Z6N2-F1
#
_entry.id   AF-A0A7Y7Z6N2-F1
#
_cell.length_a   1.000
_cell.length_b   1.000
_cell.length_c   1.000
_cell.angle_alpha   90.00
_cell.angle_beta   90.00
_cell.angle_gamma   90.00
#
_symmetry.space_group_name_H-M   'P 1'
#
loop_
_entity.id
_entity.type
_entity.pdbx_description
1 polymer ?
#
loop_
_entity_poly.entity_id
_entity_poly.type
_entity_poly.pdbx_seq_one_letter_code
_entity_poly.pdbx_strand_id
1 'polypeptide(L)'
;MPAWRNISLWMDQLDDPLLARPSLEQDLDVNVAIIGAGYTGLWTAYYLKRQAPELNIAIIEAQTAGFGASGRNGGWLMGNLLGEDRLLAGLNPEQRRASFDLLHAIPDEVAQVLAREGIDCDYRKGGALYCA
;
A
#
# COMPACT_ATOMS: atom_id res chain seq x y z
N MET A 1 3.57 -18.63 19.19
CA MET A 1 3.59 -17.51 18.22
C MET A 1 2.16 -17.28 17.75
N PRO A 2 1.74 -16.03 17.50
CA PRO A 2 0.40 -15.79 16.97
C PRO A 2 0.26 -16.49 15.62
N ALA A 3 -0.77 -17.30 15.45
CA ALA A 3 -1.07 -17.92 14.16
C ALA A 3 -1.70 -16.87 13.24
N TRP A 4 -0.88 -16.07 12.55
CA TRP A 4 -1.39 -15.04 11.63
C TRP A 4 -2.00 -15.62 10.34
N ARG A 5 -1.76 -16.90 10.01
CA ARG A 5 -2.29 -17.53 8.79
C ARG A 5 -3.81 -17.43 8.67
N ASN A 6 -4.55 -17.62 9.76
CA ASN A 6 -6.02 -17.72 9.69
C ASN A 6 -6.74 -16.36 9.84
N ILE A 7 -6.04 -15.25 9.65
CA ILE A 7 -6.58 -13.90 9.89
C ILE A 7 -7.29 -13.34 8.64
N SER A 8 -6.84 -13.72 7.46
CA SER A 8 -7.43 -13.30 6.19
C SER A 8 -7.07 -14.30 5.10
N LEU A 9 -7.84 -14.29 4.01
CA LEU A 9 -7.54 -15.07 2.81
C LEU A 9 -6.09 -14.87 2.35
N TRP A 10 -5.64 -13.61 2.32
CA TRP A 10 -4.29 -13.25 1.87
C TRP A 10 -3.19 -13.86 2.73
N MET A 11 -3.38 -13.93 4.05
CA MET A 11 -2.38 -14.51 4.97
C MET A 11 -2.39 -16.03 4.97
N ASP A 12 -3.55 -16.62 4.72
CA ASP A 12 -3.74 -18.08 4.69
C ASP A 12 -3.09 -18.71 3.46
N GLN A 13 -3.08 -17.98 2.34
CA GLN A 13 -2.56 -18.43 1.04
C GLN A 13 -1.04 -18.22 0.87
N LEU A 14 -0.33 -17.68 1.87
CA LEU A 14 1.12 -17.51 1.78
C LEU A 14 1.84 -18.85 1.96
N ASP A 15 2.67 -19.19 0.97
CA ASP A 15 3.58 -20.33 1.04
C ASP A 15 4.58 -20.15 2.19
N ASP A 16 5.13 -18.94 2.32
CA ASP A 16 6.10 -18.59 3.34
C ASP A 16 5.47 -18.49 4.75
N PRO A 17 6.22 -18.86 5.80
CA PRO A 17 5.76 -18.68 7.16
C PRO A 17 5.70 -17.19 7.51
N LEU A 18 4.55 -16.76 8.03
CA LEU A 18 4.41 -15.43 8.64
C LEU A 18 5.18 -15.42 9.96
N LEU A 19 6.40 -14.91 9.94
CA LEU A 19 7.25 -14.72 11.11
C LEU A 19 7.39 -13.22 11.40
N ALA A 20 7.16 -12.83 12.65
CA ALA A 20 7.50 -11.48 13.07
C ALA A 20 9.01 -11.28 12.95
N ARG A 21 9.38 -10.09 12.49
CA ARG A 21 10.76 -9.60 12.62
C ARG A 21 11.06 -9.39 14.12
N PRO A 22 12.34 -9.45 14.53
CA PRO A 22 12.71 -9.15 15.91
C PRO A 22 12.18 -7.79 16.35
N SER A 23 11.78 -7.70 17.62
CA SER A 23 11.44 -6.43 18.26
C SER A 23 12.61 -5.46 18.16
N LEU A 24 12.30 -4.16 18.10
CA LEU A 24 13.31 -3.12 18.19
C LEU A 24 13.73 -2.93 19.65
N GLU A 25 14.92 -3.40 19.99
CA GLU A 25 15.45 -3.37 21.38
C GLU A 25 16.40 -2.18 21.64
N GLN A 26 16.71 -1.40 20.61
CA GLN A 26 17.69 -0.31 20.68
C GLN A 26 17.24 0.89 19.84
N ASP A 27 17.79 2.06 20.16
CA ASP A 27 17.58 3.25 19.37
C ASP A 27 18.23 3.10 17.98
N LEU A 28 17.58 3.69 16.96
CA LEU A 28 18.09 3.71 15.59
C LEU A 28 18.27 5.15 15.11
N ASP A 29 19.46 5.45 14.61
CA ASP A 29 19.72 6.64 13.82
C ASP A 29 19.45 6.35 12.33
N VAL A 30 18.32 6.84 11.83
CA VAL A 30 17.88 6.67 10.44
C VAL A 30 17.48 8.01 9.83
N ASN A 31 17.48 8.09 8.51
CA ASN A 31 17.01 9.30 7.82
C ASN A 31 15.48 9.40 7.84
N VAL A 32 14.79 8.26 7.76
CA VAL A 32 13.32 8.20 7.79
C VAL A 32 12.88 7.01 8.66
N ALA A 33 12.00 7.29 9.62
CA ALA A 33 11.29 6.27 10.40
C ALA A 33 9.82 6.23 9.94
N ILE A 34 9.35 5.05 9.55
CA ILE A 34 7.97 4.80 9.10
C ILE A 34 7.29 3.89 10.12
N ILE A 35 6.17 4.36 10.68
CA ILE A 35 5.37 3.59 11.64
C ILE A 35 4.19 2.95 10.91
N GLY A 36 4.22 1.61 10.80
CA GLY A 36 3.20 0.78 10.16
C GLY A 36 3.68 0.18 8.84
N ALA A 37 3.63 -1.15 8.74
CA ALA A 37 3.97 -1.91 7.52
C ALA A 37 2.73 -2.33 6.73
N GLY A 38 1.77 -1.40 6.56
CA GLY A 38 0.67 -1.51 5.61
C GLY A 38 1.02 -0.91 4.25
N TYR A 39 0.06 -0.84 3.32
CA TYR A 39 0.28 -0.30 1.98
C TYR A 39 0.88 1.09 2.01
N THR A 40 0.32 2.03 2.78
CA THR A 40 0.83 3.40 2.84
C THR A 40 2.30 3.45 3.27
N GLY A 41 2.68 2.74 4.33
CA GLY A 41 4.06 2.73 4.82
C GLY A 41 5.03 2.06 3.85
N LEU A 42 4.66 0.91 3.29
CA LEU A 42 5.50 0.17 2.34
C LEU A 42 5.66 0.91 1.00
N TRP A 43 4.59 1.50 0.46
CA TRP A 43 4.66 2.32 -0.75
C TRP A 43 5.48 3.60 -0.53
N THR A 44 5.36 4.21 0.65
CA THR A 44 6.22 5.35 1.02
C THR A 44 7.68 4.95 1.01
N ALA A 45 8.05 3.86 1.69
CA ALA A 45 9.43 3.36 1.71
C ALA A 45 9.94 3.03 0.31
N TYR A 46 9.11 2.37 -0.51
CA TYR A 46 9.44 2.00 -1.89
C TYR A 46 9.76 3.24 -2.75
N TYR A 47 8.88 4.24 -2.80
CA TYR A 47 9.13 5.44 -3.60
C TYR A 47 10.27 6.30 -3.06
N LEU A 48 10.44 6.38 -1.73
CA LEU A 48 11.61 7.04 -1.14
C LEU A 48 12.90 6.36 -1.60
N LYS A 49 12.98 5.03 -1.54
CA LYS A 49 14.15 4.29 -2.03
C LYS A 49 14.40 4.42 -3.52
N ARG A 50 13.36 4.64 -4.32
CA ARG A 50 13.52 4.90 -5.76
C ARG A 50 14.05 6.29 -6.06
N GLN A 51 13.61 7.29 -5.30
CA GLN A 51 13.99 8.69 -5.53
C GLN A 51 15.32 9.05 -4.86
N ALA A 52 15.61 8.44 -3.71
CA ALA A 52 16.80 8.66 -2.91
C ALA A 52 17.28 7.32 -2.29
N PRO A 53 17.95 6.47 -3.10
CA PRO A 53 18.37 5.13 -2.71
C PRO A 53 19.25 5.08 -1.45
N GLU A 54 19.99 6.16 -1.18
CA GLU A 54 20.89 6.34 -0.05
C GLU A 54 20.18 6.51 1.29
N LEU A 55 18.90 6.89 1.30
CA LEU A 55 18.17 7.09 2.55
C LEU A 55 18.15 5.80 3.38
N ASN A 56 18.65 5.87 4.61
CA ASN A 56 18.45 4.82 5.59
C ASN A 56 17.01 4.91 6.12
N ILE A 57 16.20 3.89 5.87
CA ILE A 57 14.77 3.87 6.21
C ILE A 57 14.50 2.71 7.17
N ALA A 58 13.95 3.01 8.35
CA ALA A 58 13.38 2.01 9.26
C ALA A 58 11.86 1.95 9.11
N ILE A 59 11.31 0.74 9.02
CA ILE A 59 9.86 0.49 9.07
C ILE A 59 9.58 -0.32 10.33
N ILE A 60 8.73 0.22 11.21
CA ILE A 60 8.39 -0.38 12.49
C ILE A 60 6.92 -0.78 12.46
N GLU A 61 6.64 -2.05 12.74
CA GLU A 61 5.30 -2.63 12.74
C GLU A 61 5.04 -3.32 14.08
N ALA A 62 3.86 -3.09 14.66
CA ALA A 62 3.51 -3.61 15.98
C ALA A 62 3.20 -5.12 15.96
N GLN A 63 2.89 -5.69 14.79
CA GLN A 63 2.60 -7.11 14.60
C GLN A 63 3.49 -7.72 13.52
N THR A 64 2.98 -7.85 12.30
CA THR A 64 3.71 -8.33 11.12
C THR A 64 3.30 -7.50 9.91
N ALA A 65 4.14 -7.47 8.87
CA ALA A 65 3.84 -6.73 7.65
C ALA A 65 2.48 -7.16 7.07
N GLY A 66 1.68 -6.18 6.67
CA GLY A 66 0.31 -6.44 6.21
C GLY A 66 -0.68 -6.81 7.32
N PHE A 67 -0.30 -6.83 8.61
CA PHE A 67 -1.23 -7.20 9.68
C PHE A 67 -2.49 -6.34 9.67
N GLY A 68 -2.41 -5.03 9.43
CA GLY A 68 -3.56 -4.11 9.51
C GLY A 68 -4.62 -4.27 8.41
N ALA A 69 -5.33 -3.18 8.10
CA ALA A 69 -6.37 -3.19 7.06
C ALA A 69 -5.84 -3.63 5.68
N SER A 70 -4.58 -3.32 5.38
CA SER A 70 -3.95 -3.67 4.10
C SER A 70 -3.87 -5.17 3.83
N GLY A 71 -3.72 -6.04 4.83
CA GLY A 71 -3.75 -7.50 4.63
C GLY A 71 -5.10 -8.14 4.90
N ARG A 72 -6.17 -7.35 5.14
CA ARG A 72 -7.54 -7.83 5.40
C ARG A 72 -8.58 -7.21 4.46
N ASN A 73 -8.13 -6.63 3.36
CA ASN A 73 -8.99 -5.94 2.41
C ASN A 73 -9.65 -6.92 1.41
N GLY A 74 -10.62 -6.46 0.61
CA GLY A 74 -11.35 -7.29 -0.36
C GLY A 74 -10.65 -7.54 -1.70
N GLY A 75 -9.43 -7.04 -1.89
CA GLY A 75 -8.64 -7.15 -3.12
C GLY A 75 -8.99 -6.13 -4.20
N TRP A 76 -9.90 -5.19 -3.92
CA TRP A 76 -10.30 -4.18 -4.90
C TRP A 76 -9.28 -3.05 -4.97
N LEU A 77 -8.67 -2.89 -6.14
CA LEU A 77 -7.83 -1.76 -6.47
C LEU A 77 -8.57 -0.86 -7.46
N MET A 78 -9.16 0.21 -6.95
CA MET A 78 -9.95 1.16 -7.72
C MET A 78 -9.30 2.54 -7.68
N GLY A 79 -9.35 3.24 -8.81
CA GLY A 79 -8.85 4.61 -8.93
C GLY A 79 -9.92 5.65 -8.61
N ASN A 80 -10.65 5.48 -7.50
CA ASN A 80 -11.68 6.42 -7.07
C ASN A 80 -11.86 6.39 -5.55
N LEU A 81 -12.58 7.39 -5.02
CA LEU A 81 -12.87 7.50 -3.60
C LEU A 81 -14.36 7.69 -3.36
N LEU A 82 -14.87 7.10 -2.29
CA LEU A 82 -16.22 7.42 -1.82
C LEU A 82 -16.26 8.89 -1.39
N GLY A 83 -17.16 9.67 -2.00
CA GLY A 83 -17.26 11.11 -1.74
C GLY A 83 -16.21 11.96 -2.46
N GLU A 84 -15.58 11.45 -3.52
CA GLU A 84 -14.61 12.15 -4.35
C GLU A 84 -15.05 13.57 -4.75
N ASP A 85 -16.27 13.73 -5.26
CA ASP A 85 -16.79 15.05 -5.65
C ASP A 85 -16.77 16.05 -4.50
N ARG A 86 -17.07 15.60 -3.28
CA ARG A 86 -17.01 16.45 -2.08
C ARG A 86 -15.57 16.77 -1.70
N LEU A 87 -14.66 15.80 -1.79
CA LEU A 87 -13.23 15.99 -1.54
C LEU A 87 -12.63 17.05 -2.48
N LEU A 88 -13.04 17.03 -3.75
CA LEU A 88 -12.51 17.91 -4.79
C LEU A 88 -13.27 19.23 -4.93
N ALA A 89 -14.37 19.44 -4.20
CA ALA A 89 -15.28 20.57 -4.39
C ALA A 89 -14.63 21.95 -4.16
N GLY A 90 -13.63 22.03 -3.28
CA GLY A 90 -12.94 23.29 -2.93
C GLY A 90 -11.77 23.65 -3.85
N LEU A 91 -11.41 22.78 -4.80
CA LEU A 91 -10.28 22.99 -5.69
C LEU A 91 -10.66 23.82 -6.90
N ASN A 92 -9.70 24.58 -7.43
CA ASN A 92 -9.89 25.24 -8.72
C ASN A 92 -9.98 24.18 -9.87
N PRO A 93 -10.46 24.55 -11.07
CA PRO A 93 -10.67 23.58 -12.15
C PRO A 93 -9.44 22.77 -12.54
N GLU A 94 -8.26 23.40 -12.54
CA GLU A 94 -6.99 22.74 -12.90
C GLU A 94 -6.58 21.73 -11.83
N GLN A 95 -6.60 22.14 -10.55
CA GLN A 95 -6.32 21.27 -9.41
C GLN A 95 -7.30 20.10 -9.33
N ARG A 96 -8.60 20.36 -9.55
CA ARG A 96 -9.63 19.31 -9.56
C ARG A 96 -9.33 18.28 -10.65
N ARG A 97 -8.99 18.72 -11.87
CA ARG A 97 -8.62 17.83 -12.97
C ARG A 97 -7.38 17.01 -12.60
N ALA A 98 -6.32 17.65 -12.13
CA ALA A 98 -5.08 16.97 -11.77
C ALA A 98 -5.27 15.93 -10.65
N SER A 99 -6.04 16.27 -9.61
CA SER A 99 -6.35 15.32 -8.52
C SER A 99 -7.23 14.16 -8.98
N PHE A 100 -8.20 14.43 -9.86
CA PHE A 100 -9.03 13.39 -10.47
C PHE A 100 -8.17 12.43 -11.31
N ASP A 101 -7.33 12.97 -12.19
CA ASP A 101 -6.47 12.17 -13.07
C ASP A 101 -5.46 11.36 -12.26
N LEU A 102 -4.88 11.95 -11.21
CA LEU A 102 -3.96 11.26 -10.29
C LEU A 102 -4.64 10.06 -9.63
N LEU A 103 -5.85 10.24 -9.11
CA LEU A 103 -6.59 9.19 -8.42
C LEU A 103 -6.97 8.05 -9.38
N HIS A 104 -7.44 8.39 -10.57
CA HIS A 104 -7.82 7.41 -11.60
C HIS A 104 -6.62 6.68 -12.20
N ALA A 105 -5.41 7.24 -12.11
CA ALA A 105 -4.17 6.61 -12.55
C ALA A 105 -3.59 5.59 -11.55
N ILE A 106 -4.10 5.51 -10.31
CA ILE A 106 -3.55 4.61 -9.28
C ILE A 106 -3.47 3.14 -9.75
N PRO A 107 -4.52 2.54 -10.37
CA PRO A 107 -4.41 1.16 -10.84
C PRO A 107 -3.34 0.95 -11.90
N ASP A 108 -3.05 1.96 -12.72
CA ASP A 108 -1.99 1.91 -13.74
C ASP A 108 -0.60 2.01 -13.11
N GLU A 109 -0.42 2.88 -12.12
CA GLU A 109 0.84 2.98 -11.40
C GLU A 109 1.18 1.66 -10.69
N VAL A 110 0.18 1.03 -10.03
CA VAL A 110 0.38 -0.29 -9.42
C VAL A 110 0.77 -1.32 -10.47
N ALA A 111 0.09 -1.36 -11.62
CA ALA A 111 0.43 -2.30 -12.70
C ALA A 111 1.87 -2.12 -13.20
N GLN A 112 2.34 -0.88 -13.33
CA GLN A 112 3.72 -0.58 -13.72
C GLN A 112 4.73 -1.05 -12.68
N VAL A 113 4.44 -0.87 -11.40
CA VAL A 113 5.31 -1.35 -10.31
C VAL A 113 5.35 -2.86 -10.25
N LEU A 114 4.21 -3.54 -10.36
CA LEU A 114 4.16 -5.00 -10.40
C LEU A 114 5.03 -5.56 -11.54
N ALA A 115 4.91 -4.98 -12.74
CA ALA A 115 5.72 -5.36 -13.89
C ALA A 115 7.22 -5.08 -13.67
N ARG A 116 7.55 -3.92 -13.10
CA ARG A 116 8.95 -3.52 -12.85
C ARG A 116 9.63 -4.43 -11.83
N GLU A 117 8.94 -4.76 -10.75
CA GLU A 117 9.50 -5.51 -9.61
C GLU A 117 9.26 -7.02 -9.74
N GLY A 118 8.58 -7.48 -10.80
CA GLY A 118 8.29 -8.89 -11.05
C GLY A 118 7.37 -9.52 -10.01
N ILE A 119 6.40 -8.74 -9.49
CA ILE A 119 5.47 -9.19 -8.45
C ILE A 119 4.26 -9.85 -9.12
N ASP A 120 4.09 -11.16 -8.89
CA ASP A 120 2.89 -11.90 -9.26
C ASP A 120 1.88 -11.87 -8.12
N CYS A 121 0.76 -11.17 -8.32
CA CYS A 121 -0.30 -11.02 -7.33
C CYS A 121 -1.70 -11.09 -7.94
N ASP A 122 -1.85 -11.80 -9.05
CA ASP A 122 -3.12 -11.97 -9.76
C ASP A 122 -3.81 -10.65 -10.17
N TYR A 123 -3.04 -9.59 -10.41
CA TYR A 123 -3.60 -8.31 -10.82
C TYR A 123 -4.40 -8.42 -12.13
N ARG A 124 -5.60 -7.85 -12.13
CA ARG A 124 -6.51 -7.79 -13.28
C ARG A 124 -7.14 -6.40 -13.38
N LYS A 125 -6.82 -5.66 -14.44
CA LYS A 125 -7.46 -4.36 -14.72
C LYS A 125 -8.77 -4.56 -15.49
N GLY A 126 -9.85 -4.86 -14.77
CA GLY A 126 -11.19 -5.06 -15.33
C GLY A 126 -12.08 -3.82 -15.39
N GLY A 127 -11.69 -2.73 -14.73
CA GLY A 127 -12.55 -1.56 -14.52
C GLY A 127 -13.57 -1.76 -13.39
N ALA A 128 -14.38 -0.74 -13.14
CA ALA A 128 -15.45 -0.76 -12.13
C ALA A 128 -16.76 -0.24 -12.76
N LEU A 129 -17.87 -0.92 -12.48
CA LEU A 129 -19.22 -0.50 -12.88
C LEU A 129 -20.04 -0.21 -11.63
N TYR A 130 -20.67 0.96 -11.60
CA TYR A 130 -21.58 1.38 -10.55
C TYR A 130 -23.01 1.32 -11.08
N CYS A 131 -23.78 0.35 -10.59
CA CYS A 131 -25.19 0.20 -10.93
C CYS A 131 -26.04 0.79 -9.81
N ALA A 132 -27.00 1.65 -10.18
CA ALA A 132 -27.97 2.26 -9.28
C ALA A 132 -29.28 1.47 -9.25
#